data_AF-A0A426X3B3-F1
#
_entry.id   AF-A0A426X3B3-F1
#
_cell.length_a   1.000
_cell.length_b   1.000
_cell.length_c   1.000
_cell.angle_alpha   90.00
_cell.angle_beta   90.00
_cell.angle_gamma   90.00
#
_symmetry.space_group_name_H-M   'P 1'
#
loop_
_entity.id
_entity.type
_entity.pdbx_description
1 polymer ?
#
loop_
_entity_poly.entity_id
_entity_poly.type
_entity_poly.pdbx_seq_one_letter_code
_entity_poly.pdbx_strand_id
1 'polypeptide(L)'
;MGKIVICANNPSNDFFKQFPNCYIYNDDDDFVKLTIKALAEEPSLLPDQLRHQLSWEAATERFLTAAELDQVVAEKSPASSSKPFFSSSFKSRKSKRNLEEASGYLHQKLSGIEVARRAFGAIPKSLKPDDQLCKELGLVIAEKKPTRKR
;
A
#
# COMPACT_ATOMS: atom_id res chain seq x y z
N MET A 1 8.37 9.76 18.38
CA MET A 1 9.48 8.85 18.02
C MET A 1 10.71 9.19 18.84
N GLY A 2 10.81 8.64 20.04
CA GLY A 2 11.88 8.91 21.02
C GLY A 2 12.28 7.62 21.71
N LYS A 3 12.62 6.61 20.91
CA LYS A 3 13.12 5.31 21.35
C LYS A 3 14.31 4.95 20.49
N ILE A 4 15.27 4.27 21.10
CA ILE A 4 16.39 3.64 20.39
C ILE A 4 15.91 2.25 19.96
N VAL A 5 16.19 1.89 18.71
CA VAL A 5 15.84 0.61 18.13
C VAL A 5 17.12 -0.17 17.87
N ILE A 6 17.13 -1.46 18.19
CA ILE A 6 18.27 -2.34 17.93
C ILE A 6 17.79 -3.41 16.96
N CYS A 7 18.44 -3.49 15.81
CA CYS A 7 18.06 -4.36 14.71
C CYS A 7 19.23 -5.25 14.27
N ALA A 8 18.93 -6.47 13.86
CA ALA A 8 19.92 -7.32 13.22
C ALA A 8 20.32 -6.78 11.85
N ASN A 9 21.57 -7.00 11.44
CA ASN A 9 22.03 -6.71 10.10
C ASN A 9 21.42 -7.70 9.08
N ASN A 10 20.22 -7.37 8.60
CA ASN A 10 19.47 -8.12 7.61
C ASN A 10 19.02 -7.16 6.49
N PRO A 11 19.00 -7.57 5.21
CA PRO A 11 18.46 -6.77 4.11
C PRO A 11 17.09 -6.14 4.36
N SER A 12 16.19 -6.81 5.11
CA SER A 12 14.88 -6.24 5.47
C SER A 12 14.98 -5.00 6.36
N ASN A 13 16.11 -4.81 7.05
CA ASN A 13 16.36 -3.70 7.96
C ASN A 13 17.23 -2.59 7.33
N ASP A 14 17.63 -2.72 6.06
CA ASP A 14 18.52 -1.74 5.40
C ASP A 14 17.96 -0.31 5.42
N PHE A 15 16.64 -0.19 5.29
CA PHE A 15 15.94 1.09 5.40
C PHE A 15 16.18 1.77 6.76
N PHE A 16 16.36 1.02 7.84
CA PHE A 16 16.52 1.59 9.17
C PHE A 16 17.94 2.05 9.48
N LYS A 17 18.95 1.59 8.71
CA LYS A 17 20.37 1.91 8.92
C LYS A 17 20.69 3.41 8.80
N GLN A 18 19.84 4.16 8.11
CA GLN A 18 20.01 5.62 7.92
C GLN A 18 19.62 6.46 9.14
N PHE A 19 18.91 5.89 10.12
CA PHE A 19 18.42 6.65 11.27
C PHE A 19 19.41 6.61 12.44
N PRO A 20 19.74 7.75 13.07
CA PRO A 20 20.71 7.81 14.16
C PRO A 20 20.25 7.07 15.43
N ASN A 21 18.94 6.88 15.60
CA ASN A 21 18.36 6.15 16.72
C ASN A 21 18.18 4.64 16.43
N CYS A 22 18.73 4.12 15.33
CA CYS A 22 18.74 2.70 15.00
C CYS A 22 20.16 2.16 15.07
N TYR A 23 20.38 1.17 15.94
CA TYR A 23 21.64 0.46 16.06
C TYR A 23 21.54 -0.89 15.38
N ILE A 24 22.58 -1.26 14.65
CA ILE A 24 22.65 -2.50 13.88
C ILE A 24 23.69 -3.41 14.53
N TYR A 25 23.30 -4.63 14.85
CA TYR A 25 24.22 -5.66 15.34
C TYR A 25 24.42 -6.78 14.30
N ASN A 26 25.59 -7.42 14.34
CA ASN A 26 25.90 -8.59 13.51
C ASN A 26 25.86 -9.88 14.35
N ASP A 27 26.37 -9.82 15.58
CA ASP A 27 26.52 -10.96 16.47
C ASP A 27 25.87 -10.70 17.84
N ASP A 28 25.68 -11.75 18.63
CA ASP A 28 25.00 -11.69 19.94
C ASP A 28 25.73 -10.78 20.94
N ASP A 29 27.06 -10.78 20.93
CA ASP A 29 27.87 -9.90 21.80
C ASP A 29 27.66 -8.41 21.47
N ASP A 30 27.52 -8.09 20.18
CA ASP A 30 27.25 -6.73 19.73
C ASP A 30 25.84 -6.31 20.11
N PHE A 31 24.86 -7.22 20.03
CA PHE A 31 23.50 -6.97 20.50
C PHE A 31 23.50 -6.57 21.99
N VAL A 32 24.21 -7.31 22.85
CA VAL A 32 24.29 -7.00 24.28
C VAL A 32 24.94 -5.63 24.52
N LYS A 33 26.08 -5.36 23.87
CA LYS A 33 26.78 -4.06 24.01
C LYS A 33 25.91 -2.88 23.57
N LEU A 34 25.24 -3.00 22.42
CA LEU A 34 24.36 -1.96 21.89
C LEU A 34 23.11 -1.77 22.75
N THR A 35 22.61 -2.86 23.37
CA THR A 35 21.48 -2.79 24.30
C THR A 35 21.84 -2.04 25.58
N ILE A 36 22.99 -2.35 26.19
CA ILE A 36 23.47 -1.63 27.36
C ILE A 36 23.67 -0.15 27.03
N LYS A 37 24.27 0.15 25.87
CA LYS A 37 24.43 1.53 25.40
C LYS A 37 23.09 2.25 25.23
N ALA A 38 22.12 1.61 24.56
CA ALA A 38 20.80 2.17 24.32
C ALA A 38 19.99 2.41 25.61
N LEU A 39 20.22 1.63 26.67
CA LEU A 39 19.59 1.83 27.97
C LEU A 39 20.19 3.01 28.75
N ALA A 40 21.44 3.36 28.48
CA ALA A 40 22.14 4.47 29.13
C ALA A 40 21.98 5.81 28.38
N GLU A 41 21.66 5.78 27.09
CA GLU A 41 21.59 6.94 26.22
C GLU A 41 20.15 7.43 26.03
N GLU A 42 19.93 8.74 26.06
CA GLU A 42 18.64 9.30 25.67
C GLU A 42 18.53 9.40 24.14
N PRO A 43 17.40 8.98 23.55
CA PRO A 43 17.22 9.01 22.11
C PRO A 43 17.22 10.46 21.59
N SER A 44 18.19 10.78 20.74
CA SER A 44 18.27 12.07 20.06
C SER A 44 17.00 12.37 19.27
N LEU A 45 16.54 13.62 19.30
CA LEU A 45 15.45 14.08 18.46
C LEU A 45 15.83 13.94 16.98
N LEU A 46 14.99 13.23 16.22
CA LEU A 46 15.20 13.08 14.79
C LEU A 46 15.01 14.44 14.07
N PRO A 47 15.88 14.78 13.11
CA PRO A 47 15.63 15.89 12.18
C PRO A 47 14.28 15.72 11.46
N ASP A 48 13.63 16.83 11.11
CA ASP A 48 12.32 16.80 10.44
C ASP A 48 12.34 15.96 9.16
N GLN A 49 13.43 16.01 8.39
CA GLN A 49 13.60 15.23 7.16
C GLN A 49 13.56 13.71 7.42
N LEU A 50 14.27 13.23 8.43
CA LEU A 50 14.25 11.80 8.81
C LEU A 50 12.91 11.39 9.41
N ARG A 51 12.24 12.29 10.17
CA ARG A 51 10.87 12.05 10.64
C ARG A 51 9.89 11.90 9.48
N HIS A 52 10.03 12.74 8.44
CA HIS A 52 9.22 12.63 7.24
C HIS A 52 9.39 11.27 6.57
N GLN A 53 10.61 10.74 6.46
CA GLN A 53 10.84 9.42 5.86
C GLN A 53 10.07 8.27 6.57
N LEU A 54 9.78 8.43 7.85
CA LEU A 54 9.02 7.48 8.66
C LEU A 54 7.50 7.75 8.67
N SER A 55 7.05 8.78 7.96
CA SER A 55 5.64 9.11 7.83
C SER A 55 4.91 8.17 6.88
N TRP A 56 3.57 8.16 7.00
CA TRP A 56 2.68 7.49 6.05
C TRP A 56 2.85 8.02 4.62
N GLU A 57 3.00 9.34 4.48
CA GLU A 57 3.17 10.02 3.19
C GLU A 57 4.42 9.50 2.46
N ALA A 58 5.58 9.53 3.11
CA ALA A 58 6.82 9.00 2.52
C ALA A 58 6.76 7.49 2.27
N ALA A 59 6.00 6.73 3.07
CA ALA A 59 5.78 5.31 2.80
C ALA A 59 4.95 5.10 1.53
N THR A 60 3.95 5.94 1.29
CA THR A 60 3.16 5.93 0.05
C THR A 60 4.02 6.30 -1.15
N GLU A 61 4.88 7.32 -1.05
CA GLU A 61 5.82 7.67 -2.13
C GLU A 61 6.72 6.49 -2.50
N ARG A 62 7.36 5.85 -1.51
CA ARG A 62 8.18 4.64 -1.74
C ARG A 62 7.39 3.51 -2.42
N PHE A 63 6.12 3.35 -2.04
CA PHE A 63 5.24 2.34 -2.64
C PHE A 63 4.94 2.67 -4.11
N LEU A 64 4.61 3.92 -4.43
CA LEU A 64 4.36 4.36 -5.80
C LEU A 64 5.60 4.22 -6.69
N THR A 65 6.78 4.55 -6.15
CA THR A 65 8.06 4.35 -6.85
C THR A 65 8.33 2.87 -7.12
N ALA A 66 8.16 2.01 -6.11
CA ALA A 66 8.36 0.57 -6.26
C ALA A 66 7.34 -0.08 -7.21
N ALA A 67 6.13 0.48 -7.29
CA ALA A 67 5.08 0.05 -8.23
C ALA A 67 5.24 0.64 -9.64
N GLU A 68 6.28 1.45 -9.88
CA GLU A 68 6.53 2.18 -11.13
C GLU A 68 5.38 3.11 -11.56
N LEU A 69 4.53 3.52 -10.62
CA LEU A 69 3.35 4.37 -10.89
C LEU A 69 3.69 5.86 -10.98
N ASP A 70 4.87 6.28 -10.51
CA ASP A 70 5.35 7.66 -10.57
C ASP A 70 5.60 8.14 -12.01
N GLN A 71 5.69 7.23 -12.98
CA GLN A 71 6.07 7.55 -14.36
C GLN A 71 4.89 8.08 -15.21
N VAL A 72 3.66 8.03 -14.71
CA VAL A 72 2.44 8.29 -15.52
C VAL A 72 2.14 9.78 -15.71
N VAL A 73 2.83 10.70 -15.00
CA VAL A 73 2.53 12.15 -15.06
C VAL A 73 3.51 12.95 -15.93
N ALA A 74 4.59 12.34 -16.45
CA ALA A 74 5.43 13.00 -17.44
C ALA A 74 4.82 12.82 -18.85
N GLU A 75 3.79 13.61 -19.18
CA GLU A 75 3.45 13.89 -20.59
C GLU A 75 4.61 14.65 -21.25
N LYS A 76 5.66 13.92 -21.60
CA LYS A 76 6.63 14.39 -22.58
C LYS A 76 6.03 14.03 -23.93
N SER A 77 5.37 14.99 -24.57
CA SER A 77 5.00 14.89 -25.98
C SER A 77 6.27 14.56 -26.79
N PRO A 78 6.41 13.37 -27.40
CA PRO A 78 7.53 13.14 -28.28
C PRO A 78 7.24 13.85 -29.60
N ALA A 79 8.15 14.76 -29.96
CA ALA A 79 8.18 15.38 -31.26
C ALA A 79 8.10 14.31 -32.37
N SER A 80 7.31 14.64 -33.39
CA SER A 80 7.16 13.90 -34.64
C SER A 80 8.52 13.47 -35.21
N SER A 81 8.74 12.15 -35.31
CA SER A 81 9.67 11.60 -36.29
C SER A 81 9.16 10.25 -36.78
N SER A 82 8.82 10.22 -38.06
CA SER A 82 8.21 9.13 -38.80
C SER A 82 9.22 8.03 -39.16
N LYS A 83 8.99 6.77 -38.75
CA LYS A 83 9.28 5.55 -39.54
C LYS A 83 8.34 4.40 -39.13
N PRO A 84 7.77 3.62 -40.08
CA PRO A 84 6.90 2.50 -39.77
C PRO A 84 7.73 1.24 -39.52
N PHE A 85 7.81 0.78 -38.27
CA PHE A 85 8.27 -0.56 -37.94
C PHE A 85 7.07 -1.46 -37.60
N PHE A 86 7.17 -2.70 -38.07
CA PHE A 86 6.13 -3.69 -38.31
C PHE A 86 5.34 -4.09 -37.04
N SER A 87 4.02 -3.99 -37.10
CA SER A 87 3.08 -4.29 -36.02
C SER A 87 2.50 -5.71 -36.11
N SER A 88 3.09 -6.70 -35.44
CA SER A 88 2.44 -8.02 -35.27
C SER A 88 1.96 -8.32 -33.83
N SER A 89 2.28 -7.46 -32.84
CA SER A 89 1.95 -7.73 -31.42
C SER A 89 0.60 -7.17 -30.92
N PHE A 90 -0.19 -6.53 -31.78
CA PHE A 90 -1.41 -5.80 -31.35
C PHE A 90 -2.64 -6.70 -31.09
N LYS A 91 -2.67 -7.95 -31.58
CA LYS A 91 -3.83 -8.85 -31.39
C LYS A 91 -3.82 -9.57 -30.04
N SER A 92 -2.65 -9.86 -29.46
CA SER A 92 -2.54 -10.54 -28.15
C SER A 92 -2.86 -9.61 -26.97
N ARG A 93 -2.58 -8.31 -27.10
CA ARG A 93 -2.83 -7.33 -26.03
C ARG A 93 -4.32 -6.99 -25.84
N LYS A 94 -5.13 -7.07 -26.89
CA LYS A 94 -6.60 -6.85 -26.79
C LYS A 94 -7.31 -7.99 -26.06
N SER A 95 -6.94 -9.25 -26.29
CA SER A 95 -7.61 -10.37 -25.63
C SER A 95 -7.24 -10.48 -24.14
N LYS A 96 -5.99 -10.21 -23.76
CA LYS A 96 -5.57 -10.18 -22.35
C LYS A 96 -6.32 -9.13 -21.53
N ARG A 97 -6.49 -7.92 -22.08
CA ARG A 97 -7.30 -6.86 -21.44
C ARG A 97 -8.76 -7.25 -21.27
N ASN A 98 -9.37 -7.85 -22.29
CA ASN A 98 -10.76 -8.31 -22.19
C ASN A 98 -10.92 -9.42 -21.14
N LEU A 99 -9.92 -10.30 -20.98
CA LEU A 99 -9.93 -11.35 -19.96
C LEU A 99 -9.75 -10.79 -18.54
N GLU A 100 -8.83 -9.84 -18.37
CA GLU A 100 -8.62 -9.12 -17.11
C GLU A 100 -9.86 -8.29 -16.71
N GLU A 101 -10.50 -7.65 -17.69
CA GLU A 101 -11.75 -6.91 -17.46
C GLU A 101 -12.90 -7.86 -17.10
N ALA A 102 -13.01 -9.01 -17.78
CA ALA A 102 -14.00 -10.03 -17.46
C ALA A 102 -13.77 -10.66 -16.09
N SER A 103 -12.52 -10.92 -15.71
CA SER A 103 -12.18 -11.47 -14.39
C SER A 103 -12.43 -10.44 -13.29
N GLY A 104 -12.11 -9.16 -13.53
CA GLY A 104 -12.43 -8.06 -12.61
C GLY A 104 -13.93 -7.91 -12.41
N TYR A 105 -14.72 -7.91 -13.49
CA TYR A 105 -16.18 -7.87 -13.41
C TYR A 105 -16.75 -9.09 -12.66
N LEU A 106 -16.23 -10.29 -12.94
CA LEU A 106 -16.65 -11.52 -12.27
C LEU A 106 -16.31 -11.48 -10.78
N HIS A 107 -15.09 -11.05 -10.41
CA HIS A 107 -14.66 -10.88 -9.03
C HIS A 107 -15.53 -9.84 -8.30
N GLN A 108 -15.83 -8.72 -8.95
CA GLN A 108 -16.72 -7.68 -8.42
C GLN A 108 -18.15 -8.20 -8.20
N LYS A 109 -18.67 -9.04 -9.10
CA LYS A 109 -19.99 -9.66 -8.96
C LYS A 109 -20.02 -10.73 -7.87
N LEU A 110 -19.03 -11.61 -7.83
CA LEU A 110 -18.93 -12.71 -6.86
C LEU A 110 -18.69 -12.20 -5.44
N SER A 111 -17.83 -11.19 -5.28
CA SER A 111 -17.63 -10.51 -3.98
C SER A 111 -18.88 -9.76 -3.50
N GLY A 112 -19.87 -9.53 -4.38
CA GLY A 112 -21.19 -9.02 -4.02
C GLY A 112 -22.16 -10.07 -3.47
N ILE A 113 -21.79 -11.36 -3.50
CA ILE A 113 -22.64 -12.47 -3.05
C ILE A 113 -22.28 -12.82 -1.60
N GLU A 114 -23.21 -12.59 -0.67
CA GLU A 114 -22.98 -12.80 0.76
C GLU A 114 -22.60 -14.25 1.11
N VAL A 115 -23.19 -15.23 0.40
CA VAL A 115 -22.88 -16.66 0.59
C VAL A 115 -21.41 -16.96 0.25
N ALA A 116 -20.92 -16.44 -0.88
CA ALA A 116 -19.54 -16.63 -1.29
C ALA A 116 -18.58 -15.96 -0.30
N ARG A 117 -18.82 -14.69 0.06
CA ARG A 117 -18.00 -13.96 1.05
C ARG A 117 -17.88 -14.73 2.37
N ARG A 118 -18.99 -15.28 2.87
CA ARG A 118 -18.98 -16.08 4.11
C ARG A 118 -18.19 -17.37 3.97
N ALA A 119 -18.28 -18.06 2.83
CA ALA A 119 -17.46 -19.25 2.55
C ALA A 119 -15.95 -18.92 2.52
N PHE A 120 -15.58 -17.70 2.12
CA PHE A 120 -14.21 -17.19 2.18
C PHE A 120 -13.84 -16.49 3.50
N GLY A 121 -14.65 -16.65 4.56
CA GLY A 121 -14.32 -16.16 5.92
C GLY A 121 -14.71 -14.72 6.23
N ALA A 122 -15.49 -14.06 5.37
CA ALA A 122 -16.00 -12.72 5.68
C ALA A 122 -17.08 -12.76 6.77
N ILE A 123 -17.10 -11.72 7.61
CA ILE A 123 -18.07 -11.55 8.71
C ILE A 123 -19.50 -11.45 8.14
N PRO A 124 -20.49 -12.17 8.69
CA PRO A 124 -21.90 -12.07 8.28
C PRO A 124 -22.42 -10.63 8.33
N LYS A 125 -23.31 -10.23 7.40
CA LYS A 125 -23.91 -8.88 7.32
C LYS A 125 -22.91 -7.71 7.09
N SER A 126 -21.63 -7.98 6.84
CA SER A 126 -20.62 -6.97 6.51
C SER A 126 -20.55 -6.61 5.01
N LEU A 127 -21.52 -7.05 4.20
CA LEU A 127 -21.53 -6.79 2.76
C LEU A 127 -21.61 -5.28 2.46
N LYS A 128 -22.31 -4.53 3.31
CA LYS A 128 -22.42 -3.09 3.24
C LYS A 128 -21.73 -2.47 4.45
N PRO A 129 -21.06 -1.32 4.28
CA PRO A 129 -20.57 -0.55 5.41
C PRO A 129 -21.72 -0.19 6.35
N ASP A 130 -21.46 -0.23 7.64
CA ASP A 130 -22.42 0.16 8.69
C ASP A 130 -22.78 1.65 8.57
N ASP A 131 -23.94 2.03 9.09
CA ASP A 131 -24.47 3.39 9.10
C ASP A 131 -23.50 4.35 9.83
N GLN A 132 -22.83 3.87 10.89
CA GLN A 132 -21.83 4.67 11.61
C GLN A 132 -20.60 4.95 10.72
N LEU A 133 -20.05 3.91 10.08
CA LEU A 133 -18.90 4.05 9.18
C LEU A 133 -19.23 4.94 7.97
N CYS A 134 -20.44 4.83 7.43
CA CYS A 134 -20.88 5.69 6.34
C CYS A 134 -20.97 7.16 6.77
N LYS A 135 -21.44 7.44 7.99
CA LYS A 135 -21.49 8.80 8.54
C LYS A 135 -20.08 9.38 8.74
N GLU A 136 -19.16 8.59 9.30
CA GLU A 136 -17.76 9.01 9.50
C GLU A 136 -17.06 9.31 8.17
N LEU A 137 -17.33 8.52 7.13
CA LEU A 137 -16.78 8.71 5.78
C LEU A 137 -17.54 9.74 4.93
N GLY A 138 -18.61 10.35 5.46
CA GLY A 138 -19.46 11.28 4.71
C GLY A 138 -20.21 10.65 3.52
N LEU A 139 -20.41 9.34 3.52
CA LEU A 139 -21.15 8.61 2.49
C LEU A 139 -22.65 8.77 2.69
N VAL A 140 -23.32 9.48 1.78
CA VAL A 140 -24.78 9.64 1.79
C VAL A 140 -25.43 8.33 1.35
N ILE A 141 -25.89 7.50 2.31
CA ILE A 141 -26.69 6.32 1.99
C ILE A 141 -28.10 6.80 1.61
N ALA A 142 -28.50 6.59 0.35
CA ALA A 142 -29.88 6.81 -0.07
C ALA A 142 -30.81 5.84 0.70
N GLU A 143 -31.68 6.39 1.55
CA GLU A 143 -32.67 5.60 2.29
C GLU A 143 -33.57 4.82 1.32
N LYS A 144 -33.63 3.50 1.48
CA LYS A 144 -34.58 2.67 0.73
C LYS A 144 -35.99 3.00 1.19
N LYS A 145 -36.79 3.64 0.33
CA LYS A 145 -38.23 3.83 0.56
C LYS A 145 -38.90 2.49 0.87
N PRO A 146 -39.76 2.40 1.90
CA PRO A 146 -40.45 1.17 2.24
C PRO A 146 -41.40 0.79 1.11
N THR A 147 -41.24 -0.40 0.56
CA THR A 147 -42.21 -1.03 -0.34
C THR A 147 -43.48 -1.31 0.46
N ARG A 148 -44.50 -0.46 0.29
CA ARG A 148 -45.87 -0.74 0.74
C ARG A 148 -46.34 -2.03 0.05
N LYS A 149 -46.41 -3.13 0.80
CA LYS A 149 -47.17 -4.32 0.38
C LYS A 149 -48.64 -3.93 0.38
N ARG A 150 -49.27 -4.03 -0.79
CA ARG A 150 -50.73 -4.12 -0.96
C ARG A 150 -51.09 -5.59 -1.09
#